data_AF-A0A357HDY3-F1
#
_entry.id   AF-A0A357HDY3-F1
#
_cell.length_a   1.000
_cell.length_b   1.000
_cell.length_c   1.000
_cell.angle_alpha   90.00
_cell.angle_beta   90.00
_cell.angle_gamma   90.00
#
_symmetry.space_group_name_H-M   'P 1'
#
loop_
_entity.id
_entity.type
_entity.pdbx_description
1 polymer ?
#
loop_
_entity_poly.entity_id
_entity_poly.type
_entity_poly.pdbx_seq_one_letter_code
_entity_poly.pdbx_strand_id
1 'polypeptide(L)' 'MGVRRKVELDVSAAVDRIDIEAIELQGARDIGSALRRVSSLKLNYANSGKQTVSIRGSNATDVAVFLDGVRINDAQTGVA' A
#
# COMPACT_ATOMS: atom_id res chain seq x y z
N MET A 1 17.99 -4.73 17.93
CA MET A 1 16.87 -3.77 17.99
C MET A 1 17.06 -2.76 16.86
N GLY A 2 16.39 -2.95 15.71
CA GLY A 2 16.55 -2.06 14.56
C GLY A 2 15.65 -0.83 14.71
N VAL A 3 16.24 0.36 14.81
CA VAL A 3 15.48 1.62 14.88
C VAL A 3 15.16 2.06 13.46
N ARG A 4 13.87 2.14 13.10
CA ARG A 4 13.43 2.69 11.80
C ARG A 4 13.69 4.20 11.79
N ARG A 5 14.60 4.65 10.94
CA ARG A 5 14.92 6.08 10.77
C ARG A 5 14.01 6.70 9.70
N LYS A 6 13.42 7.86 9.98
CA LYS A 6 12.68 8.65 9.00
C LYS A 6 13.67 9.12 7.93
N VAL A 7 13.50 8.66 6.70
CA VAL A 7 14.23 9.19 5.54
C VAL A 7 13.25 10.09 4.81
N GLU A 8 13.49 11.40 4.82
CA GLU A 8 12.90 12.30 3.82
C GLU A 8 13.63 12.01 2.51
N LEU A 9 13.05 11.11 1.72
CA LEU A 9 13.51 10.88 0.36
C LEU A 9 13.04 12.06 -0.48
N ASP A 10 13.99 12.83 -0.99
CA ASP A 10 13.74 13.80 -2.06
C ASP A 10 13.50 13.00 -3.35
N VAL A 11 12.24 12.67 -3.59
CA VAL A 11 11.79 11.92 -4.76
C VAL A 11 11.08 12.88 -5.71
N SER A 12 11.45 12.85 -6.98
CA SER A 12 10.82 13.65 -8.06
C SER A 12 9.37 13.22 -8.37
N ALA A 13 8.74 12.45 -7.48
CA ALA A 13 7.39 11.91 -7.62
C ALA A 13 6.57 12.24 -6.37
N ALA A 14 5.27 12.44 -6.55
CA ALA A 14 4.35 12.66 -5.43
C ALA A 14 4.28 11.42 -4.51
N VAL A 15 4.56 11.64 -3.23
CA VAL A 15 4.52 10.63 -2.16
C VAL A 15 3.39 10.96 -1.21
N ASP A 16 2.50 10.00 -0.97
CA ASP A 16 1.52 10.07 0.11
C ASP A 16 2.03 9.27 1.32
N ARG A 17 2.15 9.95 2.46
CA ARG A 17 2.50 9.32 3.74
C ARG A 17 1.24 9.21 4.60
N ILE A 18 1.00 8.02 5.13
CA ILE A 18 -0.09 7.76 6.06
C ILE A 18 0.54 7.49 7.42
N ASP A 19 0.29 8.37 8.38
CA ASP A 19 0.76 8.20 9.76
C ASP A 19 -0.21 7.32 10.55
N ILE A 20 0.34 6.60 11.53
CA ILE A 20 -0.41 5.61 12.32
C ILE A 20 -1.58 6.25 13.10
N GLU A 21 -1.39 7.46 13.62
CA GLU A 21 -2.43 8.23 14.32
C GLU A 21 -3.64 8.49 13.42
N ALA A 22 -3.42 8.76 12.13
CA ALA A 22 -4.51 8.95 11.16
C ALA A 22 -5.27 7.64 10.89
N ILE A 23 -4.56 6.51 10.87
CA ILE A 23 -5.16 5.16 10.71
C ILE A 23 -6.03 4.82 11.93
N GLU A 24 -5.53 5.10 13.14
CA GLU A 24 -6.24 4.87 14.39
C GLU A 24 -7.48 5.75 14.52
N LEU A 25 -7.38 7.05 14.22
CA LEU A 25 -8.51 7.98 14.20
C LEU A 25 -9.57 7.58 13.18
N GLN A 26 -9.18 6.93 12.09
CA GLN A 26 -10.11 6.39 11.11
C GLN A 26 -10.82 5.10 11.59
N GLY A 27 -10.31 4.44 12.64
CA GLY A 27 -10.84 3.16 13.13
C GLY A 27 -10.60 2.02 12.14
N ALA A 28 -9.51 2.08 11.39
CA ALA A 28 -9.16 1.03 10.43
C ALA A 28 -8.84 -0.29 11.15
N ARG A 29 -9.35 -1.40 10.60
CA ARG A 29 -9.16 -2.76 11.14
C ARG A 29 -8.30 -3.64 10.25
N ASP A 30 -8.11 -3.21 9.01
CA ASP A 30 -7.36 -3.91 7.97
C ASP A 30 -6.75 -2.88 7.01
N ILE A 31 -5.91 -3.37 6.07
CA ILE A 31 -5.25 -2.49 5.11
C ILE A 31 -6.26 -1.80 4.17
N GLY A 32 -7.38 -2.44 3.87
CA GLY A 32 -8.44 -1.90 3.03
C GLY A 32 -9.11 -0.67 3.61
N SER A 33 -9.39 -0.73 4.90
CA SER A 33 -9.88 0.40 5.67
C SER A 33 -8.79 1.45 5.86
N ALA A 34 -7.55 1.08 6.18
CA ALA A 34 -6.46 2.04 6.35
C ALA A 34 -6.17 2.88 5.09
N LEU A 35 -6.23 2.27 3.91
CA LEU A 35 -5.94 2.94 2.64
C LEU A 35 -7.18 3.55 1.96
N ARG A 36 -8.38 3.40 2.54
CA ARG A 36 -9.65 3.81 1.92
C ARG A 36 -9.72 5.30 1.55
N ARG A 37 -9.02 6.17 2.28
CA ARG A 37 -9.03 7.63 2.06
C ARG A 37 -8.04 8.10 1.00
N VAL A 38 -7.20 7.20 0.48
CA VAL A 38 -6.23 7.55 -0.57
C VAL A 38 -6.90 7.44 -1.93
N SER A 39 -7.27 8.58 -2.50
CA SER A 39 -8.05 8.68 -3.74
C SER A 39 -7.36 8.09 -4.98
N SER A 40 -6.02 8.04 -4.97
CA SER A 40 -5.23 7.51 -6.08
C SER A 40 -5.04 5.99 -6.05
N LEU A 41 -5.49 5.33 -4.97
CA LEU A 41 -5.36 3.90 -4.75
C LEU A 41 -6.70 3.18 -4.92
N LYS A 42 -6.65 1.98 -5.51
CA LYS A 42 -7.78 1.05 -5.52
C LYS A 42 -7.31 -0.32 -5.08
N LEU A 43 -7.96 -0.87 -4.07
CA LEU A 43 -7.79 -2.25 -3.63
C LEU A 43 -8.91 -3.11 -4.21
N ASN A 44 -8.56 -4.24 -4.80
CA ASN A 44 -9.52 -5.19 -5.33
C ASN A 44 -9.43 -6.50 -4.54
N TYR A 45 -10.58 -6.98 -4.07
CA TYR A 45 -10.73 -8.19 -3.30
C TYR A 45 -11.54 -9.18 -4.13
N ALA A 46 -10.90 -10.24 -4.62
CA ALA A 46 -11.61 -11.33 -5.26
C ALA A 46 -12.23 -12.25 -4.19
N ASN A 47 -13.37 -12.87 -4.51
CA ASN A 47 -14.02 -13.86 -3.63
C ASN A 47 -13.13 -15.07 -3.32
N SER A 48 -12.07 -15.29 -4.11
CA SER A 48 -11.04 -16.32 -3.87
C SER A 48 -10.03 -15.94 -2.79
N GLY A 49 -10.14 -14.75 -2.18
CA GLY A 49 -9.19 -14.22 -1.21
C GLY A 49 -8.00 -13.50 -1.84
N LYS A 50 -7.85 -13.54 -3.17
CA LYS A 50 -6.78 -12.82 -3.88
C LYS A 50 -6.98 -11.32 -3.80
N GLN A 51 -5.91 -10.60 -3.46
CA GLN A 51 -5.94 -9.15 -3.33
C GLN A 51 -4.96 -8.52 -4.32
N THR A 52 -5.40 -7.48 -5.00
CA THR A 52 -4.53 -6.67 -5.87
C THR A 52 -4.70 -5.20 -5.57
N VAL A 53 -3.67 -4.41 -5.86
CA VAL A 53 -3.70 -2.96 -5.73
C VAL A 53 -3.39 -2.30 -7.06
N SER A 54 -4.04 -1.18 -7.35
CA SER A 54 -3.68 -0.29 -8.45
C SER A 54 -3.50 1.14 -7.95
N ILE A 55 -2.56 1.85 -8.58
CA ILE A 55 -2.25 3.26 -8.30
C ILE A 55 -2.43 4.04 -9.59
N ARG A 56 -3.23 5.11 -9.59
CA ARG A 56 -3.41 6.02 -10.75
C ARG A 56 -3.71 5.28 -12.08
N GLY A 57 -4.55 4.25 -12.03
CA GLY A 57 -4.96 3.49 -13.22
C GLY A 57 -3.95 2.44 -13.72
N SER A 58 -2.82 2.24 -13.03
CA SER A 58 -1.85 1.18 -13.35
C SER A 58 -2.42 -0.23 -13.18
N ASN A 59 -1.80 -1.21 -13.83
CA ASN A 59 -2.11 -2.61 -13.60
C ASN A 59 -1.48 -3.09 -12.29
N ALA A 60 -2.03 -4.17 -11.73
CA ALA A 60 -1.53 -4.74 -10.48
C ALA A 60 -0.09 -5.28 -10.58
N THR A 61 0.34 -5.70 -11.78
CA THR A 61 1.71 -6.16 -12.07
C THR A 61 2.73 -5.04 -12.03
N ASP A 62 2.28 -3.80 -12.32
CA ASP A 62 3.13 -2.61 -12.38
C ASP A 62 3.33 -1.98 -10.99
N VAL A 63 2.61 -2.48 -9.98
CA VAL A 63 2.72 -2.01 -8.60
C VAL A 63 3.50 -3.02 -7.77
N ALA A 64 4.51 -2.54 -7.04
CA ALA A 64 5.26 -3.35 -6.09
C ALA A 64 4.81 -3.00 -4.67
N VAL A 65 4.42 -4.01 -3.90
CA VAL A 65 3.98 -3.90 -2.51
C VAL A 65 5.04 -4.54 -1.63
N PHE A 66 5.53 -3.77 -0.65
CA PHE A 66 6.57 -4.20 0.27
C PHE A 66 6.07 -4.18 1.71
N LEU A 67 6.43 -5.21 2.46
CA LEU A 67 6.33 -5.24 3.91
C LEU A 67 7.75 -5.31 4.46
N ASP A 68 8.16 -4.27 5.20
CA ASP A 68 9.48 -4.19 5.83
C ASP A 68 10.66 -4.41 4.86
N GLY A 69 10.49 -3.94 3.62
CA GLY A 69 11.49 -4.06 2.54
C GLY A 69 11.42 -5.38 1.76
N VAL A 70 10.58 -6.33 2.17
CA VAL A 70 10.36 -7.59 1.44
C VAL A 70 9.13 -7.42 0.55
N ARG A 71 9.26 -7.73 -0.75
CA ARG A 71 8.12 -7.70 -1.66
C ARG A 71 7.15 -8.84 -1.30
N ILE A 72 5.87 -8.51 -1.13
CA ILE A 72 4.83 -9.48 -0.76
C ILE A 72 3.91 -9.87 -1.91
N ASN A 73 3.79 -9.01 -2.93
CA ASN A 73 2.97 -9.31 -4.08
C ASN A 73 3.77 -9.99 -5.20
N ASP A 74 3.16 -10.98 -5.84
CA ASP A 74 3.77 -11.69 -6.96
C ASP A 74 3.98 -10.76 -8.18
N ALA A 75 5.14 -10.86 -8.81
CA ALA A 75 5.54 -9.96 -9.90
C ALA A 75 4.75 -10.17 -11.19
N GLN A 76 4.26 -11.38 -11.43
CA GLN A 76 3.60 -11.77 -12.68
C GLN A 76 2.09 -11.57 -12.61
N THR A 77 1.51 -11.66 -11.41
CA THR A 77 0.07 -11.61 -11.18
C THR A 77 -0.37 -10.39 -10.38
N GLY A 78 0.53 -9.74 -9.65
CA GLY A 78 0.24 -8.61 -8.76
C GLY A 78 -0.52 -8.99 -7.49
N VAL A 79 -0.75 -10.29 -7.24
CA VAL A 79 -1.51 -10.81 -6.10
C VAL A 79 -0.67 -10.82 -4.83
N ALA A 80 -1.22 -10.32 -3.74
CA ALA A 80 -0.70 -10.43 -2.38
C ALA A 80 -1.57 -11.35 -1.52
#